data_AF-A0A936NH53-F1
#
_entry.id   AF-A0A936NH53-F1
#
_cell.length_a   1.000
_cell.length_b   1.000
_cell.length_c   1.000
_cell.angle_alpha   90.00
_cell.angle_beta   90.00
_cell.angle_gamma   90.00
#
_symmetry.space_group_name_H-M   'P 1'
#
loop_
_entity.id
_entity.type
_entity.pdbx_description
1 polymer ?
#
loop_
_entity_poly.entity_id
_entity_poly.type
_entity_poly.pdbx_seq_one_letter_code
_entity_poly.pdbx_strand_id
1 'polypeptide(L)'
;MAPRIITPADEARDIVKNDVVELIEDLPGIPAGTLGKVMMVTGFTWVRFNVLFTNGVNIGQIDRAKLRLLTKDEAKAARKAVRAA
;
A
#
# COMPACT_ATOMS: atom_id res chain seq x y z
N MET A 1 26.19 6.27 4.13
CA MET A 1 24.73 6.11 3.95
C MET A 1 24.31 4.96 4.86
N ALA A 2 23.79 5.25 6.06
CA ALA A 2 23.48 4.21 7.04
C ALA A 2 22.20 3.46 6.61
N PRO A 3 22.17 2.12 6.57
CA PRO A 3 20.94 1.39 6.41
C PRO A 3 20.10 1.63 7.67
N ARG A 4 18.93 2.25 7.52
CA ARG A 4 18.01 2.44 8.63
C ARG A 4 17.51 1.05 9.01
N ILE A 5 17.87 0.60 10.21
CA ILE A 5 17.31 -0.60 10.82
C ILE A 5 15.79 -0.41 10.79
N ILE A 6 15.11 -1.25 10.03
CA ILE A 6 13.66 -1.24 9.91
C ILE A 6 13.16 -1.75 11.26
N THR A 7 12.70 -0.84 12.12
CA THR A 7 12.14 -1.20 13.42
C THR A 7 10.83 -1.96 13.18
N PRO A 8 10.55 -3.08 13.88
CA PRO A 8 9.27 -3.81 13.78
C PRO A 8 8.02 -2.96 14.09
N ALA A 9 8.21 -1.75 14.63
CA ALA A 9 7.15 -0.77 14.86
C ALA A 9 6.56 -0.17 13.57
N ASP A 10 7.29 -0.14 12.44
CA ASP A 10 6.74 0.35 11.16
C ASP A 10 5.78 -0.69 10.53
N GLU A 11 5.93 -1.98 10.85
CA GLU A 11 4.99 -3.05 10.49
C GLU A 11 3.70 -3.00 11.33
N ALA A 12 3.79 -2.46 12.55
CA ALA A 12 2.73 -2.52 13.56
C ALA A 12 1.73 -1.35 13.51
N ARG A 13 1.98 -0.31 12.70
CA ARG A 13 1.03 0.81 12.60
C ARG A 13 -0.09 0.49 11.62
N ASP A 14 -1.30 0.96 11.95
CA ASP A 14 -2.44 0.84 11.07
C ASP A 14 -2.21 1.56 9.73
N ILE A 15 -2.74 0.96 8.67
CA ILE A 15 -2.74 1.56 7.33
C ILE A 15 -3.73 2.73 7.33
N VAL A 16 -3.24 3.92 6.97
CA VAL A 16 -4.08 5.12 6.91
C VAL A 16 -4.22 5.64 5.48
N LYS A 17 -5.12 6.60 5.31
CA LYS A 17 -5.28 7.32 4.04
C LYS A 17 -3.95 7.95 3.61
N ASN A 18 -3.66 7.86 2.31
CA ASN A 18 -2.42 8.28 1.63
C ASN A 18 -1.17 7.43 1.88
N ASP A 19 -1.25 6.35 2.67
CA ASP A 19 -0.17 5.37 2.73
C ASP A 19 -0.01 4.66 1.39
N VAL A 20 1.22 4.24 1.13
CA VAL A 20 1.55 3.40 -0.02
C VAL A 20 1.59 1.97 0.46
N VAL A 21 0.92 1.10 -0.27
CA VAL A 21 0.77 -0.31 0.02
C VAL A 21 1.17 -1.15 -1.18
N GLU A 22 1.61 -2.36 -0.92
CA GLU A 22 1.97 -3.36 -1.91
C GLU A 22 0.95 -4.49 -1.79
N LEU A 23 0.47 -4.96 -2.93
CA LEU A 23 -0.42 -6.11 -2.97
C LEU A 23 0.37 -7.38 -2.68
N ILE A 24 -0.06 -8.18 -1.70
CA ILE A 24 0.66 -9.41 -1.32
C ILE A 24 0.24 -10.61 -2.18
N GLU A 25 -1.01 -10.60 -2.65
CA GLU A 25 -1.62 -11.67 -3.44
C GLU A 25 -2.10 -11.13 -4.78
N ASP A 26 -2.11 -11.96 -5.81
CA ASP A 26 -2.69 -11.58 -7.09
C ASP A 26 -4.19 -11.27 -6.93
N LEU A 27 -4.61 -10.11 -7.43
CA LEU A 27 -6.01 -9.75 -7.57
C LEU A 27 -6.40 -9.77 -9.05
N PRO A 28 -7.71 -9.87 -9.36
CA PRO A 28 -8.18 -9.82 -10.75
C PRO A 28 -7.67 -8.55 -11.46
N GLY A 29 -6.75 -8.73 -12.41
CA GLY A 29 -6.15 -7.64 -13.18
C GLY A 29 -5.00 -6.88 -12.50
N ILE A 30 -4.54 -7.33 -11.32
CA ILE A 30 -3.43 -6.71 -10.59
C ILE A 30 -2.52 -7.79 -10.01
N PRO A 31 -1.29 -7.93 -10.51
CA PRO A 31 -0.36 -8.91 -9.96
C PRO A 31 0.07 -8.54 -8.53
N ALA A 32 0.41 -9.55 -7.74
CA ALA A 32 1.11 -9.38 -6.48
C ALA A 32 2.40 -8.56 -6.69
N GLY A 33 2.77 -7.75 -5.71
CA GLY A 33 3.85 -6.78 -5.80
C GLY A 33 3.45 -5.44 -6.42
N THR A 34 2.22 -5.30 -6.95
CA THR A 34 1.78 -4.01 -7.49
C THR A 34 1.60 -3.00 -6.37
N LEU A 35 2.20 -1.84 -6.58
CA LEU A 35 2.12 -0.72 -5.65
C LEU A 35 0.80 0.03 -5.82
N GLY A 36 0.23 0.45 -4.71
CA GLY A 36 -0.99 1.22 -4.68
C GLY A 36 -0.99 2.26 -3.57
N LYS A 37 -1.82 3.28 -3.74
CA LYS A 37 -2.03 4.33 -2.75
C LYS A 37 -3.40 4.16 -2.12
N VAL A 38 -3.44 4.18 -0.79
CA VAL A 38 -4.69 4.11 -0.03
C VAL A 38 -5.42 5.44 -0.17
N MET A 39 -6.60 5.40 -0.80
CA MET A 39 -7.45 6.56 -1.03
C MET A 39 -8.47 6.75 0.08
N MET A 40 -8.97 5.65 0.63
CA MET A 40 -9.97 5.66 1.68
C MET A 40 -9.81 4.42 2.56
N VAL A 41 -10.07 4.60 3.84
CA VAL A 41 -10.19 3.53 4.83
C VAL A 41 -11.60 3.62 5.39
N THR A 42 -12.39 2.56 5.22
CA THR A 42 -13.82 2.56 5.55
C THR A 42 -14.12 1.43 6.50
N GLY A 43 -14.74 1.73 7.64
CA GLY A 43 -15.21 0.75 8.61
C GLY A 43 -14.51 0.85 9.97
N PHE A 44 -15.18 0.32 10.99
CA PHE A 44 -14.68 0.27 12.37
C PHE A 44 -14.30 -1.17 12.76
N THR A 45 -15.21 -2.12 12.57
CA THR A 45 -14.96 -3.56 12.82
C THR A 45 -14.49 -4.29 11.56
N TRP A 46 -15.02 -3.91 10.39
CA TRP A 46 -14.67 -4.46 9.09
C TRP A 46 -14.02 -3.37 8.26
N VAL A 47 -12.71 -3.22 8.41
CA VAL A 47 -11.97 -2.17 7.72
C VAL A 47 -11.72 -2.59 6.27
N ARG A 48 -12.26 -1.83 5.34
CA ARG A 48 -12.06 -1.94 3.90
C ARG A 48 -11.18 -0.81 3.40
N PHE A 49 -10.19 -1.17 2.59
CA PHE A 49 -9.26 -0.23 2.00
C PHE A 49 -9.62 -0.02 0.54
N ASN A 50 -9.78 1.26 0.17
CA ASN A 50 -9.80 1.67 -1.22
C ASN A 50 -8.38 2.00 -1.63
N VAL A 51 -7.84 1.24 -2.58
CA VAL A 51 -6.48 1.41 -3.07
C VAL A 51 -6.50 1.71 -4.56
N LEU A 52 -5.84 2.80 -4.94
CA LEU A 52 -5.57 3.14 -6.33
C LEU A 52 -4.20 2.60 -6.70
N PHE A 53 -4.15 1.61 -7.58
CA PHE A 53 -2.91 0.99 -8.03
C PHE A 53 -2.25 1.80 -9.15
N THR A 54 -0.93 1.62 -9.30
CA THR A 54 -0.17 2.25 -10.38
C THR A 54 -0.60 1.79 -11.77
N ASN A 55 -1.24 0.62 -11.88
CA ASN A 55 -1.83 0.13 -13.13
C ASN A 55 -3.13 0.87 -13.53
N GLY A 56 -3.53 1.90 -12.79
CA GLY A 56 -4.76 2.68 -13.05
C GLY A 56 -6.04 2.04 -12.51
N VAL A 57 -5.97 0.82 -11.97
CA VAL A 57 -7.11 0.13 -11.37
C VAL A 57 -7.33 0.63 -9.93
N ASN A 58 -8.58 0.96 -9.60
CA ASN A 58 -9.01 1.27 -8.25
C ASN A 58 -9.84 0.11 -7.70
N ILE A 59 -9.44 -0.44 -6.55
CA ILE A 59 -10.21 -1.47 -5.85
C ILE A 59 -10.65 -0.93 -4.50
N GLY A 60 -11.97 -0.91 -4.28
CA GLY A 60 -12.56 -0.30 -3.10
C GLY A 60 -12.75 -1.22 -1.89
N GLN A 61 -12.63 -2.53 -2.08
CA GLN A 61 -12.93 -3.53 -1.04
C GLN A 61 -11.74 -4.48 -0.85
N ILE A 62 -10.60 -3.93 -0.41
CA ILE A 62 -9.44 -4.74 -0.04
C ILE A 62 -9.40 -4.91 1.47
N ASP A 63 -9.10 -6.14 1.90
CA ASP A 63 -8.87 -6.49 3.30
C ASP A 63 -7.41 -6.19 3.70
N ARG A 64 -7.20 -5.81 4.98
CA ARG A 64 -5.86 -5.52 5.52
C ARG A 64 -4.85 -6.65 5.27
N ALA A 65 -5.31 -7.90 5.31
CA ALA A 65 -4.48 -9.09 5.12
C ALA A 65 -3.82 -9.18 3.74
N LYS A 66 -4.39 -8.51 2.73
CA LYS A 66 -3.88 -8.52 1.35
C LYS A 66 -2.94 -7.35 1.04
N LEU A 67 -2.73 -6.47 2.00
CA LEU A 67 -1.96 -5.24 1.85
C LEU A 67 -0.75 -5.26 2.77
N ARG A 68 0.42 -5.05 2.19
CA ARG A 68 1.65 -4.78 2.93
C ARG A 68 1.87 -3.27 2.96
N LEU A 69 2.06 -2.71 4.15
CA LEU A 69 2.47 -1.32 4.28
C LEU A 69 3.93 -1.19 3.85
N LEU A 70 4.22 -0.28 2.92
CA LEU A 70 5.61 0.00 2.57
C LEU A 70 6.23 0.98 3.55
N THR A 71 7.53 0.81 3.76
CA THR A 71 8.33 1.77 4.51
C THR A 71 8.37 3.12 3.78
N LYS A 72 8.72 4.20 4.48
CA LYS A 72 8.81 5.54 3.87
C LYS A 72 9.76 5.60 2.67
N ASP A 73 10.86 4.84 2.71
CA ASP A 73 11.85 4.81 1.65
C ASP A 73 11.29 4.14 0.38
N GLU A 74 10.63 3.00 0.53
CA GLU A 74 9.99 2.32 -0.59
C GLU A 74 8.75 3.08 -1.10
N ALA A 75 7.97 3.70 -0.22
CA ALA A 75 6.87 4.60 -0.59
C ALA A 75 7.37 5.83 -1.38
N LYS A 76 8.57 6.34 -1.07
CA LYS A 76 9.21 7.42 -1.82
C LYS A 76 9.66 6.94 -3.20
N ALA A 77 10.19 5.72 -3.29
CA ALA A 77 10.51 5.07 -4.57
C ALA A 77 9.26 4.85 -5.42
N ALA A 78 8.16 4.39 -4.82
CA ALA A 78 6.87 4.23 -5.47
C ALA A 78 6.33 5.56 -6.03
N ARG A 79 6.36 6.63 -5.22
CA ARG A 79 5.96 7.98 -5.66
C ARG A 79 6.85 8.50 -6.78
N LYS A 80 8.15 8.17 -6.77
CA LYS A 80 9.08 8.52 -7.85
C LYS A 80 8.74 7.75 -9.13
N ALA A 81 8.40 6.47 -9.03
CA ALA A 81 7.99 5.65 -10.18
C ALA A 81 6.70 6.19 -10.83
N VAL A 82 5.71 6.61 -10.03
CA VAL A 82 4.47 7.23 -10.55
C VAL A 82 4.73 8.60 -11.19
N ARG A 83 5.67 9.39 -10.66
CA ARG A 83 6.03 10.71 -11.24
C ARG A 83 6.92 10.63 -12.48
N ALA A 84 7.55 9.49 -12.73
CA ALA A 84 8.45 9.28 -13.85
C ALA A 84 7.75 8.64 -15.06
N ALA A 85 6.50 8.19 -14.89
CA ALA A 85 5.61 7.74 -15.95
C ALA A 85 4.64 8.86 -16.34
#